data_AF-A0A409X3H1-F1
#
_entry.id   AF-A0A409X3H1-F1
#
_cell.length_a   1.000
_cell.length_b   1.000
_cell.length_c   1.000
_cell.angle_alpha   90.00
_cell.angle_beta   90.00
_cell.angle_gamma   90.00
#
_symmetry.space_group_name_H-M   'P 1'
#
loop_
_entity.id
_entity.type
_entity.pdbx_description
1 polymer ?
#
loop_
_entity_poly.entity_id
_entity_poly.type
_entity_poly.pdbx_seq_one_letter_code
_entity_poly.pdbx_strand_id
1 'polypeptide(L)'
;MEVGLQSQSTSEYENLHSKLSTNPRIPDAWHRLIRIAEDSQDIASIRTTYDTFLAHYPNNTPAQLQYLDHCLQRGLTADIQNLFKKFLRNSPDVGMWKRYIEFVRGCNSADDQRHHIKRAYEFTIDHIGQDKDSGPIWFDYLTFLRE
;
A
#
# COMPACT_ATOMS: atom_id res chain seq x y z
N MET A 1 17.30 -30.69 -6.60
CA MET A 1 17.83 -29.66 -7.53
C MET A 1 17.36 -28.24 -7.19
N GLU A 2 16.45 -28.02 -6.22
CA GLU A 2 15.93 -26.69 -5.85
C GLU A 2 16.93 -25.78 -5.11
N VAL A 3 17.89 -26.35 -4.38
CA VAL A 3 18.81 -25.57 -3.52
C VAL A 3 19.68 -24.59 -4.33
N GLY A 4 20.06 -24.93 -5.56
CA GLY A 4 20.94 -24.09 -6.39
C GLY A 4 20.27 -22.83 -6.96
N LEU A 5 18.96 -22.88 -7.24
CA LEU A 5 18.20 -21.75 -7.77
C LEU A 5 17.90 -20.71 -6.68
N GLN A 6 17.59 -21.19 -5.47
CA GLN A 6 17.25 -20.33 -4.34
C GLN A 6 18.46 -19.57 -3.79
N SER A 7 19.65 -20.19 -3.80
CA SER A 7 20.89 -19.50 -3.43
C SER A 7 21.30 -18.42 -4.45
N GLN A 8 21.01 -18.62 -5.74
CA GLN A 8 21.27 -17.61 -6.77
C GLN A 8 20.31 -16.42 -6.68
N SER A 9 19.02 -16.65 -6.42
CA SER A 9 18.04 -15.58 -6.27
C SER A 9 18.31 -14.69 -5.05
N THR A 10 18.75 -15.27 -3.93
CA THR A 10 19.12 -14.50 -2.73
C THR A 10 20.36 -13.64 -2.98
N SER A 11 21.38 -14.18 -3.65
CA SER A 11 22.57 -13.41 -4.01
C SER A 11 22.26 -12.28 -5.00
N GLU A 12 21.37 -12.50 -5.96
CA GLU A 12 20.91 -11.45 -6.89
C GLU A 12 20.16 -10.33 -6.14
N TYR A 13 19.27 -10.70 -5.21
CA TYR A 13 18.50 -9.77 -4.38
C TYR A 13 19.40 -8.81 -3.60
N GLU A 14 20.38 -9.33 -2.85
CA GLU A 14 21.28 -8.53 -2.02
C GLU A 14 22.12 -7.54 -2.85
N ASN A 15 22.64 -8.02 -3.99
CA ASN A 15 23.41 -7.20 -4.92
C ASN A 15 22.58 -6.05 -5.51
N LEU A 16 21.35 -6.35 -5.95
CA LEU A 16 20.43 -5.34 -6.49
C LEU A 16 20.00 -4.33 -5.42
N HIS A 17 19.66 -4.80 -4.21
CA HIS A 17 19.23 -3.96 -3.10
C HIS A 17 20.34 -2.97 -2.69
N SER A 18 21.58 -3.44 -2.54
CA SER A 18 22.74 -2.60 -2.22
C SER A 18 23.02 -1.56 -3.32
N LYS A 19 22.98 -1.98 -4.59
CA LYS A 19 23.19 -1.09 -5.74
C LYS A 19 22.12 0.00 -5.84
N LEU A 20 20.86 -0.36 -5.62
CA LEU A 20 19.74 0.57 -5.74
C LEU A 20 19.63 1.54 -4.56
N SER A 21 20.09 1.13 -3.38
CA SER A 21 20.21 2.01 -2.21
C SER A 21 21.22 3.14 -2.43
N THR A 22 22.24 2.92 -3.25
CA THR A 22 23.27 3.94 -3.58
C THR A 22 22.97 4.70 -4.86
N ASN A 23 22.40 4.05 -5.88
CA ASN A 23 22.02 4.67 -7.14
C ASN A 23 20.58 4.27 -7.54
N PRO A 24 19.57 5.05 -7.09
CA PRO A 24 18.17 4.67 -7.29
C PRO A 24 17.67 4.92 -8.72
N ARG A 25 18.39 5.63 -9.58
CA ARG A 25 17.91 6.08 -10.91
C ARG A 25 17.96 4.99 -11.99
N ILE A 26 17.66 3.74 -11.64
CA ILE A 26 17.70 2.59 -12.55
C ILE A 26 16.35 1.86 -12.49
N PRO A 27 15.34 2.30 -13.28
CA PRO A 27 13.98 1.76 -13.19
C PRO A 27 13.90 0.24 -13.38
N ASP A 28 14.59 -0.31 -14.38
CA ASP A 28 14.55 -1.76 -14.67
C ASP A 28 15.08 -2.60 -13.52
N ALA A 29 16.09 -2.10 -12.80
CA ALA A 29 16.63 -2.79 -11.65
C ALA A 29 15.65 -2.79 -10.47
N TRP A 30 14.85 -1.73 -10.28
CA TRP A 30 13.77 -1.72 -9.28
C TRP A 30 12.68 -2.73 -9.63
N HIS A 31 12.23 -2.78 -10.89
CA HIS A 31 11.25 -3.78 -11.32
C HIS A 31 11.77 -5.20 -11.07
N ARG A 32 13.05 -5.45 -11.35
CA ARG A 32 13.70 -6.75 -11.10
C ARG A 32 13.76 -7.06 -9.60
N LEU A 33 14.17 -6.11 -8.76
CA LEU A 33 14.27 -6.30 -7.32
C LEU A 33 12.90 -6.58 -6.68
N ILE A 34 11.88 -5.78 -7.04
CA ILE A 34 10.51 -5.98 -6.56
C ILE A 34 10.01 -7.37 -6.95
N ARG A 35 10.20 -7.76 -8.21
CA ARG A 35 9.78 -9.09 -8.67
C ARG A 35 10.46 -10.21 -7.90
N ILE A 36 11.79 -10.14 -7.66
CA ILE A 36 12.50 -11.15 -6.86
C ILE A 36 11.94 -11.20 -5.43
N ALA A 37 11.65 -10.05 -4.83
CA ALA A 37 11.07 -9.97 -3.49
C ALA A 37 9.67 -10.60 -3.45
N GLU A 38 8.81 -10.28 -4.42
CA GLU A 38 7.45 -10.84 -4.53
C GLU A 38 7.48 -12.36 -4.81
N ASP A 39 8.34 -12.81 -5.72
CA ASP A 39 8.49 -14.23 -6.08
C ASP A 39 8.99 -15.06 -4.88
N SER A 40 9.76 -14.46 -3.96
CA SER A 40 10.22 -15.14 -2.75
C SER A 40 9.09 -15.44 -1.75
N GLN A 41 7.95 -14.74 -1.86
CA GLN A 41 6.81 -14.78 -0.93
C GLN A 41 7.16 -14.40 0.53
N ASP A 42 8.40 -14.03 0.81
CA ASP A 42 8.86 -13.60 2.13
C ASP A 42 8.45 -12.15 2.40
N ILE A 43 7.63 -11.97 3.43
CA ILE A 43 7.14 -10.65 3.81
C ILE A 43 8.27 -9.72 4.27
N ALA A 44 9.34 -10.22 4.89
CA ALA A 44 10.43 -9.37 5.34
C ALA A 44 11.17 -8.76 4.12
N SER A 45 11.42 -9.57 3.10
CA SER A 45 12.00 -9.13 1.83
C SER A 45 11.09 -8.15 1.08
N ILE A 46 9.79 -8.43 1.00
CA ILE A 46 8.78 -7.53 0.39
C ILE A 46 8.79 -6.17 1.11
N ARG A 47 8.65 -6.15 2.44
CA ARG A 47 8.64 -4.91 3.24
C ARG A 47 9.89 -4.09 3.01
N THR A 48 11.06 -4.72 3.17
CA THR A 48 12.35 -4.05 3.01
C THR A 48 12.49 -3.45 1.61
N THR A 49 12.08 -4.19 0.58
CA THR A 49 12.13 -3.71 -0.81
C THR A 49 11.21 -2.51 -1.03
N TYR A 50 9.94 -2.59 -0.64
CA TYR A 50 9.00 -1.48 -0.81
C TYR A 50 9.36 -0.26 0.04
N ASP A 51 9.82 -0.44 1.27
CA ASP A 51 10.25 0.68 2.12
C ASP A 51 11.48 1.38 1.55
N THR A 52 12.44 0.63 1.00
CA THR A 52 13.61 1.22 0.32
C THR A 52 13.19 1.95 -0.95
N PHE A 53 12.33 1.33 -1.77
CA PHE A 53 11.84 1.94 -3.01
C PHE A 53 11.06 3.24 -2.74
N LEU A 54 10.12 3.20 -1.81
CA LEU A 54 9.27 4.35 -1.45
C LEU A 54 10.02 5.41 -0.65
N ALA A 55 11.18 5.11 -0.05
CA ALA A 55 12.06 6.14 0.48
C ALA A 55 12.65 7.03 -0.63
N HIS A 56 12.93 6.46 -1.81
CA HIS A 56 13.40 7.21 -2.97
C HIS A 56 12.27 7.79 -3.82
N TYR A 57 11.14 7.09 -3.92
CA TYR A 57 9.99 7.47 -4.73
C TYR A 57 8.71 7.57 -3.88
N PRO A 58 8.65 8.51 -2.92
CA PRO A 58 7.57 8.57 -1.93
C PRO A 58 6.19 8.83 -2.54
N ASN A 59 6.10 9.45 -3.72
CA ASN A 59 4.83 9.76 -4.39
C ASN A 59 4.43 8.71 -5.43
N ASN A 60 5.06 7.54 -5.45
CA ASN A 60 4.67 6.45 -6.35
C ASN A 60 3.44 5.72 -5.79
N THR A 61 2.25 6.27 -6.05
CA THR A 61 0.99 5.69 -5.58
C THR A 61 0.76 4.24 -6.01
N PRO A 62 1.04 3.83 -7.28
CA PRO A 62 0.91 2.42 -7.67
C PRO A 62 1.71 1.47 -6.76
N ALA A 63 2.95 1.82 -6.42
CA ALA A 63 3.77 1.00 -5.53
C ALA A 63 3.27 1.04 -4.08
N GLN A 64 2.76 2.17 -3.60
CA GLN A 64 2.12 2.25 -2.27
C GLN A 64 0.88 1.33 -2.19
N LEU A 65 0.04 1.32 -3.22
CA LEU A 65 -1.15 0.47 -3.31
C LEU A 65 -0.76 -1.01 -3.36
N GLN A 66 0.23 -1.37 -4.18
CA GLN A 66 0.70 -2.75 -4.26
C GLN A 66 1.29 -3.24 -2.92
N TYR A 67 2.02 -2.38 -2.21
CA TYR A 67 2.51 -2.70 -0.87
C TYR A 67 1.37 -2.92 0.13
N LEU A 68 0.33 -2.07 0.10
CA LEU A 68 -0.87 -2.27 0.91
C LEU A 68 -1.56 -3.60 0.58
N ASP A 69 -1.69 -3.94 -0.71
CA ASP A 69 -2.31 -5.18 -1.15
C ASP A 69 -1.55 -6.42 -0.65
N HIS A 70 -0.22 -6.41 -0.66
CA HIS A 70 0.60 -7.50 -0.09
C HIS A 70 0.35 -7.70 1.40
N CYS A 71 0.18 -6.61 2.15
CA CYS A 71 -0.11 -6.66 3.57
C CYS A 71 -1.56 -7.12 3.84
N LEU A 72 -2.53 -6.67 3.02
CA LEU A 72 -3.94 -7.05 3.09
C LEU A 72 -4.14 -8.54 2.82
N GLN A 73 -3.53 -9.08 1.77
CA GLN A 73 -3.59 -10.51 1.43
C GLN A 73 -3.08 -11.42 2.56
N ARG A 74 -2.19 -10.90 3.41
CA ARG A 74 -1.58 -11.62 4.54
C ARG A 74 -2.24 -11.31 5.90
N GLY A 75 -3.28 -10.48 5.95
CA GLY A 75 -3.98 -10.12 7.17
C GLY A 75 -3.14 -9.31 8.17
N LEU A 76 -2.15 -8.55 7.69
CA LEU A 76 -1.19 -7.81 8.52
C LEU A 76 -1.74 -6.45 8.98
N THR A 77 -2.80 -6.47 9.78
CA THR A 77 -3.59 -5.28 10.15
C THR A 77 -2.77 -4.14 10.74
N ALA A 78 -1.79 -4.43 11.60
CA ALA A 78 -0.94 -3.41 12.21
C ALA A 78 -0.08 -2.67 11.17
N ASP A 79 0.48 -3.41 10.21
CA ASP A 79 1.31 -2.83 9.15
C ASP A 79 0.45 -1.98 8.22
N ILE A 80 -0.73 -2.47 7.85
CA ILE A 80 -1.68 -1.73 7.00
C ILE A 80 -2.05 -0.39 7.64
N GLN A 81 -2.35 -0.36 8.94
CA GLN A 81 -2.64 0.89 9.66
C GLN A 81 -1.45 1.86 9.63
N ASN A 82 -0.22 1.35 9.78
CA ASN A 82 0.99 2.18 9.71
C ASN A 82 1.25 2.71 8.30
N LEU A 83 1.04 1.89 7.27
CA LEU A 83 1.15 2.29 5.87
C LEU A 83 0.11 3.36 5.51
N PHE A 84 -1.15 3.21 5.91
CA PHE A 84 -2.17 4.25 5.70
C PHE A 84 -1.80 5.57 6.40
N LYS A 85 -1.30 5.53 7.64
CA LYS A 85 -0.81 6.75 8.33
C LYS A 85 0.31 7.43 7.56
N LYS A 86 1.20 6.65 6.93
CA LYS A 86 2.34 7.15 6.14
C LYS A 86 1.91 7.73 4.79
N PHE A 87 1.00 7.05 4.08
CA PHE A 87 0.66 7.37 2.69
C PHE A 87 -0.50 8.37 2.54
N LEU A 88 -1.54 8.30 3.39
CA LEU A 88 -2.75 9.10 3.19
C LEU A 88 -2.54 10.60 3.33
N ARG A 89 -1.76 11.03 4.33
CA ARG A 89 -1.65 12.45 4.71
C ARG A 89 -1.28 13.36 3.53
N ASN A 90 -0.49 12.86 2.60
CA ASN A 90 0.00 13.63 1.44
C ASN A 90 -0.51 13.06 0.10
N SER A 91 -1.44 12.10 0.11
CA SER A 91 -1.90 11.44 -1.12
C SER A 91 -2.92 12.30 -1.87
N PRO A 92 -2.63 12.74 -3.11
CA PRO A 92 -3.63 13.34 -3.99
C PRO A 92 -4.46 12.28 -4.73
N ASP A 93 -4.18 10.99 -4.55
CA ASP A 93 -4.83 9.93 -5.31
C ASP A 93 -6.14 9.46 -4.66
N VAL A 94 -7.24 9.58 -5.39
CA VAL A 94 -8.59 9.14 -4.97
C VAL A 94 -8.63 7.63 -4.71
N GLY A 95 -7.86 6.82 -5.45
CA GLY A 95 -7.81 5.37 -5.28
C GLY A 95 -7.27 4.94 -3.92
N MET A 96 -6.21 5.59 -3.44
CA MET A 96 -5.64 5.40 -2.10
C MET A 96 -6.69 5.65 -1.01
N TRP A 97 -7.47 6.71 -1.15
CA TRP A 97 -8.54 7.06 -0.22
C TRP A 97 -9.70 6.06 -0.24
N LYS A 98 -10.07 5.55 -1.43
CA LYS A 98 -11.06 4.45 -1.54
C LYS A 98 -10.58 3.19 -0.82
N ARG A 99 -9.32 2.80 -1.03
CA ARG A 99 -8.70 1.64 -0.35
C ARG A 99 -8.73 1.77 1.17
N TYR A 100 -8.53 3.00 1.68
CA TYR A 100 -8.64 3.28 3.12
C TYR A 100 -10.06 3.06 3.65
N ILE A 101 -11.08 3.58 2.97
CA ILE A 101 -12.48 3.38 3.38
C ILE A 101 -12.82 1.88 3.40
N GLU A 102 -12.44 1.14 2.35
CA GLU A 102 -12.65 -0.32 2.27
C GLU A 102 -12.01 -1.06 3.46
N PHE A 103 -10.78 -0.70 3.81
CA PHE A 103 -10.09 -1.27 4.96
C PHE A 103 -10.83 -1.00 6.27
N VAL A 104 -11.26 0.26 6.51
CA VAL A 104 -12.02 0.61 7.73
C VAL A 104 -13.34 -0.16 7.78
N ARG A 105 -14.03 -0.34 6.65
CA ARG A 105 -15.27 -1.13 6.58
C ARG A 105 -15.02 -2.61 6.94
N GLY A 106 -13.90 -3.17 6.52
CA GLY A 106 -13.54 -4.57 6.77
C GLY A 106 -13.04 -4.88 8.19
N CYS A 107 -12.47 -3.92 8.91
CA CYS A 107 -11.90 -4.14 10.24
C CYS A 107 -12.89 -4.02 11.41
N ASN A 108 -14.02 -3.35 11.23
CA ASN A 108 -14.92 -3.04 12.35
C ASN A 108 -15.95 -4.16 12.53
N SER A 109 -15.89 -4.88 13.66
CA SER A 109 -16.83 -5.94 14.05
C SER A 109 -17.57 -5.62 15.36
N ALA A 110 -17.80 -4.34 15.66
CA ALA A 110 -18.28 -3.87 16.96
C ALA A 110 -19.46 -2.88 16.82
N ASP A 111 -20.15 -2.64 17.95
CA ASP A 111 -21.34 -1.77 18.03
C ASP A 111 -21.12 -0.33 17.50
N ASP A 112 -19.89 0.17 17.49
CA ASP A 112 -19.51 1.51 16.98
C ASP A 112 -19.03 1.52 15.51
N GLN A 113 -19.19 0.41 14.77
CA GLN A 113 -18.75 0.28 13.39
C GLN A 113 -19.28 1.41 12.49
N ARG A 114 -20.57 1.75 12.61
CA ARG A 114 -21.20 2.79 11.80
C ARG A 114 -20.58 4.17 12.07
N HIS A 115 -20.26 4.48 13.32
CA HIS A 115 -19.62 5.74 13.68
C HIS A 115 -18.19 5.83 13.09
N HIS A 116 -17.41 4.75 13.17
CA HIS A 116 -16.06 4.73 12.56
C HIS A 116 -16.07 4.86 11.05
N ILE A 117 -17.00 4.16 10.37
CA ILE A 117 -17.13 4.26 8.91
C ILE A 117 -17.56 5.68 8.51
N LYS A 118 -18.53 6.28 9.21
CA LYS A 118 -18.95 7.68 8.98
C LYS A 118 -17.75 8.63 9.08
N ARG A 119 -16.96 8.51 10.15
CA ARG A 119 -15.78 9.34 10.36
C ARG A 119 -14.71 9.14 9.29
N ALA A 120 -14.55 7.92 8.78
CA ALA A 120 -13.62 7.66 7.67
C ALA A 120 -14.08 8.31 6.36
N TYR A 121 -15.38 8.31 6.07
CA TYR A 121 -15.93 9.06 4.93
C TYR A 121 -15.74 10.56 5.09
N GLU A 122 -16.10 11.13 6.25
CA GLU A 122 -15.92 12.56 6.54
C GLU A 122 -14.45 12.98 6.39
N PHE A 123 -13.54 12.22 6.99
CA PHE A 123 -12.10 12.44 6.86
C PHE A 123 -11.63 12.39 5.41
N THR A 124 -12.14 11.44 4.62
CA THR A 124 -11.79 11.31 3.20
C THR A 124 -12.31 12.50 2.40
N ILE A 125 -13.56 12.89 2.61
CA ILE A 125 -14.21 14.02 1.92
C ILE A 125 -13.49 15.33 2.20
N ASP A 126 -13.07 15.56 3.45
CA ASP A 126 -12.32 16.76 3.82
C ASP A 126 -10.99 16.88 3.07
N HIS A 127 -10.38 15.74 2.67
CA HIS A 127 -9.08 15.73 1.98
C HIS A 127 -9.21 15.68 0.46
N ILE A 128 -10.08 14.83 -0.08
CA ILE A 128 -10.16 14.54 -1.53
C ILE A 128 -11.54 14.82 -2.14
N GLY A 129 -12.50 15.32 -1.36
CA GLY A 129 -13.88 15.53 -1.82
C GLY A 129 -14.06 16.60 -2.90
N GLN A 130 -13.04 17.43 -3.13
CA GLN A 130 -13.03 18.42 -4.21
C GLN A 130 -12.39 17.91 -5.51
N ASP A 131 -11.81 16.71 -5.49
CA ASP A 131 -11.22 16.11 -6.69
C ASP A 131 -12.32 15.74 -7.69
N LYS A 132 -12.06 15.94 -8.99
CA LYS A 132 -13.02 15.65 -10.07
C LYS A 132 -13.44 14.17 -10.10
N ASP A 133 -12.58 13.26 -9.64
CA ASP A 133 -12.80 11.81 -9.63
C ASP A 133 -13.36 11.31 -8.29
N SER A 134 -13.63 12.21 -7.33
CA SER A 134 -14.18 11.88 -6.00
C SER A 134 -15.67 11.54 -6.01
N GLY A 135 -16.38 11.75 -7.12
CA GLY A 135 -17.82 11.52 -7.25
C GLY A 135 -18.32 10.16 -6.73
N PRO A 136 -17.65 9.03 -7.02
CA PRO A 136 -18.02 7.73 -6.44
C PRO A 136 -17.91 7.68 -4.92
N ILE A 137 -16.92 8.34 -4.30
CA ILE A 137 -16.79 8.38 -2.84
C ILE A 137 -17.99 9.11 -2.22
N TRP A 138 -18.40 10.23 -2.82
CA TRP A 138 -19.59 10.97 -2.42
C TRP A 138 -20.86 10.12 -2.54
N PHE A 139 -21.02 9.42 -3.66
CA PHE A 139 -22.18 8.54 -3.88
C PHE A 139 -22.25 7.42 -2.81
N ASP A 140 -21.12 6.77 -2.53
CA ASP A 140 -21.04 5.72 -1.52
C ASP A 140 -21.34 6.28 -0.12
N TYR A 141 -20.85 7.49 0.20
CA TYR A 141 -21.15 8.13 1.48
C TYR A 141 -22.63 8.48 1.63
N LEU A 142 -23.23 9.08 0.61
CA LEU A 142 -24.67 9.41 0.62
C LEU A 142 -25.54 8.16 0.72
N THR A 143 -25.13 7.07 0.09
CA THR A 143 -25.81 5.77 0.19
C THR A 143 -25.70 5.23 1.62
N PHE A 144 -24.48 5.21 2.18
CA PHE A 144 -24.21 4.80 3.56
C PHE A 144 -25.00 5.60 4.61
N LEU A 145 -25.25 6.90 4.39
CA LEU A 145 -26.04 7.72 5.31
C LEU A 145 -27.55 7.39 5.29
N ARG A 146 -28.05 6.80 4.21
CA ARG A 146 -29.46 6.41 4.05
C ARG A 146 -29.77 5.02 4.61
N GLU A 147 -28.74 4.19 4.74
CA GLU A 147 -28.76 2.90 5.44
C GLU A 147 -28.84 3.09 6.96
#